data_AF-A0AA35UXF4-F1
#
_entry.id   AF-A0AA35UXF4-F1
#
_cell.length_a   1.000
_cell.length_b   1.000
_cell.length_c   1.000
_cell.angle_alpha   90.00
_cell.angle_beta   90.00
_cell.angle_gamma   90.00
#
_symmetry.space_group_name_H-M   'P 1'
#
loop_
_entity.id
_entity.type
_entity.pdbx_description
1 polymer ?
#
loop_
_entity_poly.entity_id
_entity_poly.type
_entity_poly.pdbx_seq_one_letter_code
_entity_poly.pdbx_strand_id
1 'polypeptide(L)'
;MDAADIAEERIEHELELNRRAALDMMKPDMPQVVVAGEDGAPTIICYDCEEPIPMGRLDAYPTAIRCIDCQIEHERYLAAEARR
;
A
#
# COMPACT_ATOMS: atom_id res chain seq x y z
N MET A 1 18.21 28.69 24.63
CA MET A 1 18.38 28.20 23.26
C MET A 1 19.31 29.15 22.55
N ASP A 2 20.51 28.68 22.27
CA ASP A 2 21.52 29.44 21.53
C ASP A 2 21.42 29.17 20.01
N ALA A 3 22.32 29.77 19.24
CA ALA A 3 22.32 29.61 17.79
C ALA A 3 22.64 28.17 17.33
N ALA A 4 23.35 27.40 18.15
CA ALA A 4 23.64 26.00 17.87
C ALA A 4 22.40 25.13 18.14
N ASP A 5 21.72 25.34 19.27
CA ASP A 5 20.47 24.67 19.61
C ASP A 5 19.40 24.87 18.52
N ILE A 6 19.27 26.11 18.00
CA ILE A 6 18.32 26.44 16.91
C ILE A 6 18.70 25.74 15.60
N ALA A 7 20.00 25.63 15.29
CA ALA A 7 20.46 24.98 14.07
C ALA A 7 20.21 23.48 14.11
N GLU A 8 20.44 22.84 15.25
CA GLU A 8 20.19 21.41 15.47
C GLU A 8 18.71 21.07 15.36
N GLU A 9 17.83 21.80 16.05
CA GLU A 9 16.37 21.59 16.00
C GLU A 9 15.83 21.71 14.56
N ARG A 10 16.37 22.64 13.76
CA ARG A 10 15.99 22.79 12.35
C ARG A 10 16.40 21.59 11.50
N ILE A 11 17.59 21.05 11.72
CA ILE A 11 18.08 19.85 11.02
C ILE A 11 17.20 18.65 11.37
N GLU A 12 16.90 18.46 12.66
CA GLU A 12 16.03 17.39 13.13
C GLU A 12 14.63 17.48 12.52
N HIS A 13 14.03 18.67 12.54
CA HIS A 13 12.73 18.90 11.96
C HIS A 13 12.72 18.66 10.44
N GLU A 14 13.77 19.09 9.73
CA GLU A 14 13.91 18.84 8.29
C GLU A 14 14.07 17.34 7.99
N LEU A 15 14.84 16.61 8.80
CA LEU A 15 14.96 15.15 8.69
C LEU A 15 13.63 14.45 8.93
N GLU A 16 12.84 14.90 9.91
CA GLU A 16 11.53 14.33 10.20
C GLU A 16 10.54 14.59 9.05
N LEU A 17 10.53 15.80 8.50
CA LEU A 17 9.72 16.14 7.33
C LEU A 17 10.11 15.28 6.12
N ASN A 18 11.41 15.12 5.85
CA ASN A 18 11.91 14.31 4.76
C ASN A 18 11.56 12.82 4.96
N ARG A 19 11.69 12.30 6.18
CA ARG A 19 11.29 10.93 6.52
C ARG A 19 9.81 10.72 6.30
N ARG A 20 8.97 11.67 6.72
CA ARG A 20 7.52 11.60 6.54
C ARG A 20 7.15 11.62 5.06
N ALA A 21 7.74 12.51 4.27
CA ALA A 21 7.51 12.58 2.84
C ALA A 21 7.91 11.27 2.14
N ALA A 22 9.06 10.69 2.51
CA ALA A 22 9.50 9.41 1.96
C ALA A 22 8.52 8.27 2.29
N LEU A 23 8.03 8.20 3.52
CA LEU A 23 7.02 7.20 3.91
C LEU A 23 5.70 7.39 3.16
N ASP A 24 5.29 8.63 2.92
CA ASP A 24 4.08 8.91 2.17
C ASP A 24 4.19 8.47 0.70
N MET A 25 5.36 8.69 0.09
CA MET A 25 5.66 8.19 -1.26
C MET A 25 5.74 6.66 -1.36
N MET A 26 6.00 5.96 -0.26
CA MET A 26 6.05 4.49 -0.22
C MET A 26 4.70 3.84 0.07
N LYS A 27 3.65 4.60 0.38
CA LYS A 27 2.31 4.04 0.55
C LYS A 27 1.80 3.54 -0.80
N PRO A 28 1.14 2.37 -0.85
CA PRO A 28 0.52 1.92 -2.09
C PRO A 28 -0.56 2.92 -2.50
N ASP A 29 -0.62 3.25 -3.79
CA ASP A 29 -1.60 4.18 -4.36
C ASP A 29 -3.04 3.77 -4.07
N MET A 30 -3.28 2.47 -3.94
CA MET A 30 -4.59 1.91 -3.66
C MET A 30 -4.53 1.08 -2.36
N PRO A 31 -5.38 1.40 -1.36
CA PRO A 31 -5.44 0.63 -0.12
C PRO A 31 -6.15 -0.71 -0.33
N GLN A 32 -5.86 -1.68 0.54
CA GLN A 32 -6.61 -2.94 0.61
C GLN A 32 -8.03 -2.71 1.11
N VAL A 33 -8.98 -3.47 0.55
CA VAL A 33 -10.37 -3.49 1.02
C VAL A 33 -10.47 -4.53 2.14
N VAL A 34 -10.84 -4.07 3.34
CA VAL A 34 -10.96 -4.91 4.54
C VAL A 34 -12.41 -4.94 4.99
N VAL A 35 -12.96 -6.14 5.17
CA VAL A 35 -14.33 -6.37 5.63
C VAL A 35 -14.33 -7.22 6.90
N ALA A 36 -15.47 -7.27 7.60
CA ALA A 36 -15.66 -8.23 8.68
C ALA A 36 -15.80 -9.64 8.11
N GLY A 37 -14.96 -10.57 8.54
CA GLY A 37 -15.05 -11.99 8.23
C GLY A 37 -16.19 -12.66 8.99
N GLU A 38 -16.49 -13.90 8.60
CA GLU A 38 -17.58 -14.70 9.21
C GLU A 38 -17.35 -15.00 10.70
N ASP A 39 -16.09 -15.08 11.11
CA ASP A 39 -15.64 -15.25 12.49
C ASP A 39 -15.46 -13.91 13.23
N GLY A 40 -15.78 -12.79 12.58
CA GLY A 40 -15.56 -11.43 13.06
C GLY A 40 -14.12 -10.93 12.91
N ALA A 41 -13.20 -11.74 12.37
CA ALA A 41 -11.83 -11.30 12.08
C ALA A 41 -11.79 -10.49 10.78
N PRO A 42 -10.92 -9.46 10.67
CA PRO A 42 -10.81 -8.70 9.44
C PRO A 42 -10.34 -9.59 8.28
N THR A 43 -11.08 -9.57 7.17
CA THR A 43 -10.76 -10.31 5.94
C THR A 43 -10.45 -9.32 4.83
N ILE A 44 -9.36 -9.56 4.10
CA ILE A 44 -8.99 -8.76 2.93
C ILE A 44 -9.66 -9.36 1.70
N ILE A 45 -10.43 -8.55 0.98
CA ILE A 45 -11.15 -8.97 -0.23
C ILE A 45 -10.54 -8.32 -1.48
N CYS A 46 -10.70 -9.01 -2.61
CA CYS A 46 -10.28 -8.55 -3.91
C CYS A 46 -11.03 -7.28 -4.29
N TYR A 47 -10.30 -6.26 -4.75
CA TYR A 47 -10.88 -5.00 -5.20
C TYR A 47 -11.83 -5.15 -6.39
N ASP A 48 -11.60 -6.12 -7.28
CA ASP A 48 -12.40 -6.25 -8.50
C ASP A 48 -13.59 -7.22 -8.37
N CYS A 49 -13.40 -8.37 -7.70
CA CYS A 49 -14.43 -9.42 -7.61
C CYS A 49 -15.06 -9.56 -6.22
N GLU A 50 -14.58 -8.82 -5.23
CA GLU A 50 -15.09 -8.83 -3.83
C GLU A 50 -14.94 -10.17 -3.09
N GLU A 51 -14.30 -11.17 -3.70
CA GLU A 51 -13.98 -12.45 -3.05
C GLU A 51 -12.75 -12.33 -2.13
N PRO A 52 -12.64 -13.14 -1.06
CA PRO A 52 -11.47 -13.15 -0.18
C PRO A 52 -10.16 -13.40 -0.94
N ILE A 53 -9.12 -12.60 -0.67
CA ILE A 53 -7.79 -12.86 -1.23
C ILE A 53 -7.19 -14.07 -0.49
N PRO A 54 -6.73 -15.11 -1.20
CA PRO A 54 -6.18 -16.30 -0.55
C PRO A 54 -5.00 -15.95 0.39
N MET A 55 -4.97 -16.55 1.59
CA MET A 55 -3.90 -16.30 2.57
C MET A 55 -2.50 -16.51 2.00
N GLY A 56 -2.27 -17.59 1.23
CA GLY A 56 -0.97 -17.81 0.61
C GLY A 56 -0.53 -16.71 -0.36
N ARG A 57 -1.48 -15.95 -0.94
CA ARG A 57 -1.18 -14.76 -1.74
C ARG A 57 -0.78 -13.58 -0.86
N LEU A 58 -1.46 -13.37 0.25
CA LEU A 58 -1.16 -12.32 1.22
C LEU A 58 0.17 -12.58 1.95
N ASP A 59 0.48 -13.84 2.25
CA ASP A 59 1.77 -14.22 2.85
C ASP A 59 2.95 -13.90 1.91
N ALA A 60 2.77 -14.18 0.61
CA ALA A 60 3.78 -13.87 -0.41
C ALA A 60 3.84 -12.37 -0.77
N TYR A 61 2.69 -11.70 -0.76
CA TYR A 61 2.56 -10.29 -1.11
C TYR A 61 1.55 -9.59 -0.18
N PRO A 62 1.99 -9.08 0.99
CA PRO A 62 1.10 -8.56 2.03
C PRO A 62 0.28 -7.34 1.62
N THR A 63 0.68 -6.64 0.56
CA THR A 63 -0.01 -5.46 0.03
C THR A 63 -0.90 -5.79 -1.17
N ALA A 64 -1.20 -7.07 -1.44
CA ALA A 64 -2.09 -7.49 -2.52
C ALA A 64 -3.49 -6.87 -2.35
N ILE A 65 -3.98 -6.19 -3.39
CA ILE A 65 -5.35 -5.62 -3.45
C ILE A 65 -6.29 -6.45 -4.35
N ARG A 66 -5.75 -7.42 -5.09
CA ARG A 66 -6.49 -8.30 -6.02
C ARG A 66 -6.16 -9.75 -5.76
N CYS A 67 -7.10 -10.64 -6.06
CA CYS A 67 -6.81 -12.06 -6.18
C CYS A 67 -5.88 -12.34 -7.39
N ILE A 68 -5.34 -13.55 -7.50
CA ILE A 68 -4.43 -13.88 -8.62
C ILE A 68 -5.09 -13.79 -9.99
N ASP A 69 -6.35 -14.20 -10.10
CA ASP A 69 -7.07 -14.19 -11.37
C ASP A 69 -7.35 -12.77 -11.85
N CYS A 70 -7.89 -11.91 -10.98
CA CYS A 70 -8.09 -10.49 -11.29
C CYS A 70 -6.77 -9.75 -11.54
N GLN A 71 -5.69 -10.11 -10.85
CA GLN A 71 -4.37 -9.54 -11.11
C GLN A 71 -3.88 -9.85 -12.53
N ILE A 72 -4.02 -11.10 -12.98
CA ILE A 72 -3.61 -11.52 -14.33
C ILE A 72 -4.42 -10.75 -15.39
N GLU A 73 -5.73 -10.61 -15.20
CA GLU A 73 -6.58 -9.86 -16.13
C GLU A 73 -6.22 -8.37 -16.16
N HIS A 74 -5.95 -7.77 -15.01
CA HIS A 74 -5.50 -6.37 -14.93
C HIS A 74 -4.16 -6.15 -15.65
N GLU A 75 -3.19 -7.04 -15.46
CA GLU A 75 -1.90 -6.97 -16.15
C GLU A 75 -2.03 -7.16 -17.66
N ARG A 76 -2.92 -8.06 -18.11
CA ARG A 76 -3.25 -8.22 -19.54
C ARG A 76 -3.86 -6.96 -20.13
N TYR A 77 -4.78 -6.33 -19.40
CA TYR A 77 -5.40 -5.07 -19.79
C TYR A 77 -4.36 -3.96 -19.97
N LEU A 78 -3.52 -3.74 -18.96
CA LEU A 78 -2.43 -2.74 -19.01
C LEU A 78 -1.44 -3.03 -20.15
N ALA A 79 -1.07 -4.30 -20.33
CA ALA A 79 -0.17 -4.70 -21.42
C ALA A 79 -0.79 -4.47 -22.81
N ALA A 80 -2.11 -4.59 -22.95
CA ALA A 80 -2.83 -4.28 -24.17
C ALA A 80 -2.93 -2.77 -24.40
N GLU A 81 -3.20 -1.98 -23.35
CA GLU A 81 -3.22 -0.51 -23.42
C GLU A 81 -1.87 0.07 -23.82
N ALA A 82 -0.77 -0.41 -23.23
CA ALA A 82 0.58 0.05 -23.56
C ALA A 82 1.02 -0.26 -25.01
N ARG A 83 0.30 -1.14 -25.72
CA ARG A 83 0.55 -1.49 -27.13
C ARG A 83 -0.33 -0.71 -28.11
N ARG A 84 -1.30 0.07 -27.63
CA ARG A 84 -2.13 0.96 -28.45
C ARG A 84 -1.40 2.26 -28.72
#